data_AF-A0A381CD07-F1
#
_entry.id   AF-A0A381CD07-F1
#
_cell.length_a   1.000
_cell.length_b   1.000
_cell.length_c   1.000
_cell.angle_alpha   90.00
_cell.angle_beta   90.00
_cell.angle_gamma   90.00
#
_symmetry.space_group_name_H-M   'P 1'
#
loop_
_entity.id
_entity.type
_entity.pdbx_description
1 polymer ?
#
loop_
_entity_poly.entity_id
_entity_poly.type
_entity_poly.pdbx_seq_one_letter_code
_entity_poly.pdbx_strand_id
1 'polypeptide(L)'
;MFIFNQYIMKALSEVSRLHYKKHALVMAILLLICGACCLLFPFMAGMYLAYITGMMFMIFGFYTLYCLLVFRTQHWKSKLISAVFAIAWLLLGYSFIANPLVGMNSLSIVFCCLFIIGGASRIVSGFTMRGRAGAIWNVLIGVFDLLIAAIWLGLNTEQSYLFTTAFIGLEMIFSAGGFISLRKKLSLAQPKTLAMKDSQ
;
A
#
# COMPACT_ATOMS: atom_id res chain seq x y z
N MET A 1 5.41 -0.38 11.39
CA MET A 1 6.69 -0.15 12.10
C MET A 1 7.77 -0.99 11.42
N PHE A 2 8.53 -0.40 10.49
CA PHE A 2 9.67 -1.07 9.84
C PHE A 2 10.79 -1.26 10.86
N ILE A 3 10.82 -2.42 11.52
CA ILE A 3 11.97 -2.86 12.30
C ILE A 3 13.02 -3.30 11.29
N PHE A 4 13.66 -2.33 10.63
CA PHE A 4 14.92 -2.57 9.95
C PHE A 4 15.92 -2.86 11.05
N ASN A 5 16.16 -4.15 11.28
CA ASN A 5 17.14 -4.64 12.21
C ASN A 5 18.47 -3.95 11.88
N GLN A 6 19.02 -3.15 12.81
CA GLN A 6 20.21 -2.34 12.54
C GLN A 6 21.41 -3.19 12.11
N TYR A 7 21.37 -4.48 12.43
CA TYR A 7 22.35 -5.49 12.02
C TYR A 7 22.37 -5.72 10.48
N ILE A 8 21.22 -5.75 9.80
CA ILE A 8 21.15 -5.95 8.34
C ILE A 8 21.72 -4.73 7.60
N MET A 9 21.50 -3.53 8.14
CA MET A 9 22.00 -2.28 7.54
C MET A 9 23.52 -2.12 7.65
N LYS A 10 24.15 -2.80 8.63
CA LYS A 10 25.62 -2.85 8.76
C LYS A 10 26.26 -3.94 7.89
N ALA A 11 25.49 -4.96 7.48
CA ALA A 11 25.96 -6.05 6.61
C ALA A 11 25.88 -5.71 5.11
N LEU A 12 25.25 -4.59 4.73
CA LEU A 12 25.15 -4.17 3.33
C LEU A 12 26.49 -3.57 2.83
N SER A 13 26.94 -4.00 1.66
CA SER A 13 28.10 -3.41 0.97
C SER A 13 27.89 -1.91 0.70
N GLU A 14 28.98 -1.13 0.67
CA GLU A 14 28.93 0.32 0.45
C GLU A 14 28.20 0.69 -0.86
N VAL A 15 28.38 -0.11 -1.91
CA VAL A 15 27.77 0.10 -3.23
C VAL A 15 26.25 -0.11 -3.18
N SER A 16 25.77 -1.19 -2.56
CA SER A 16 24.33 -1.44 -2.42
C SER A 16 23.66 -0.34 -1.60
N ARG A 17 24.30 0.11 -0.53
CA ARG A 17 23.73 1.11 0.39
C ARG A 17 23.56 2.49 -0.27
N LEU A 18 24.47 2.89 -1.15
CA LEU A 18 24.32 4.12 -1.95
C LEU A 18 23.18 4.01 -2.96
N HIS A 19 23.01 2.85 -3.59
CA HIS A 19 21.92 2.59 -4.54
C HIS A 19 20.55 2.66 -3.86
N TYR A 20 20.38 2.00 -2.70
CA TYR A 20 19.15 2.08 -1.90
C TYR A 20 18.85 3.50 -1.41
N LYS A 21 19.87 4.29 -1.06
CA LYS A 21 19.71 5.70 -0.65
C LYS A 21 19.14 6.56 -1.79
N LYS A 22 19.61 6.35 -3.03
CA LYS A 22 19.10 7.06 -4.21
C LYS A 22 17.66 6.66 -4.51
N HIS A 23 17.35 5.36 -4.52
CA HIS A 23 15.99 4.85 -4.75
C HIS A 23 14.99 5.33 -3.70
N ALA A 24 15.35 5.29 -2.42
CA ALA A 24 14.47 5.77 -1.34
C ALA A 24 14.14 7.26 -1.48
N LEU A 25 15.08 8.08 -1.93
CA LEU A 25 14.87 9.50 -2.17
C LEU A 25 13.92 9.73 -3.36
N VAL A 26 14.18 9.06 -4.48
CA VAL A 26 13.34 9.15 -5.68
C VAL A 26 11.90 8.76 -5.36
N MET A 27 11.69 7.65 -4.64
CA MET A 27 10.35 7.21 -4.23
C MET A 27 9.68 8.23 -3.31
N ALA A 28 10.40 8.80 -2.33
CA ALA A 28 9.85 9.80 -1.44
C ALA A 28 9.39 11.07 -2.17
N ILE A 29 10.18 11.57 -3.12
CA ILE A 29 9.80 12.75 -3.92
C ILE A 29 8.58 12.43 -4.78
N LEU A 30 8.58 11.27 -5.44
CA LEU A 30 7.47 10.86 -6.31
C LEU A 30 6.16 10.68 -5.52
N LEU A 31 6.24 10.10 -4.31
CA LEU A 31 5.11 9.99 -3.37
C LEU A 31 4.61 11.36 -2.88
N LEU A 32 5.49 12.31 -2.59
CA LEU A 32 5.09 13.66 -2.20
C LEU A 32 4.37 14.41 -3.33
N ILE A 33 4.91 14.35 -4.55
CA ILE A 33 4.31 15.02 -5.71
C ILE A 33 2.95 14.39 -6.02
N CYS A 34 2.88 13.06 -6.05
CA CYS A 34 1.62 12.35 -6.33
C CYS A 34 0.59 12.58 -5.21
N GLY A 35 1.00 12.52 -3.95
CA GLY A 35 0.13 12.79 -2.80
C GLY A 35 -0.39 14.23 -2.79
N ALA A 36 0.46 15.22 -3.08
CA ALA A 36 0.04 16.62 -3.21
C ALA A 36 -0.94 16.83 -4.37
N CYS A 37 -0.67 16.23 -5.54
CA CYS A 37 -1.59 16.27 -6.68
C CYS A 37 -2.95 15.64 -6.36
N CYS A 38 -2.94 14.52 -5.63
CA CYS A 38 -4.13 13.81 -5.18
C CYS A 38 -5.00 14.68 -4.24
N LEU A 39 -4.38 15.49 -3.38
CA LEU A 39 -5.09 16.42 -2.49
C LEU A 39 -5.60 17.68 -3.21
N LEU A 40 -4.89 18.17 -4.23
CA LEU A 40 -5.31 19.34 -5.01
C LEU A 40 -6.52 19.02 -5.91
N PHE A 41 -6.54 17.84 -6.53
CA PHE A 41 -7.60 17.44 -7.47
C PHE A 41 -8.12 16.02 -7.15
N PRO A 42 -8.83 15.82 -6.02
CA PRO A 42 -9.21 14.49 -5.54
C PRO A 42 -10.16 13.75 -6.50
N PHE A 43 -11.05 14.47 -7.20
CA PHE A 43 -11.95 13.83 -8.16
C PHE A 43 -11.19 13.23 -9.36
N MET A 44 -10.28 13.99 -9.96
CA MET A 44 -9.46 13.53 -11.09
C MET A 44 -8.53 12.40 -10.67
N ALA A 45 -7.85 12.56 -9.53
CA ALA A 45 -6.98 11.53 -8.98
C ALA A 45 -7.73 10.22 -8.71
N GLY A 46 -8.96 10.29 -8.20
CA GLY A 46 -9.78 9.11 -7.95
C GLY A 46 -10.15 8.36 -9.23
N MET A 47 -10.45 9.09 -10.32
CA MET A 47 -10.66 8.47 -11.63
C MET A 47 -9.39 7.78 -12.15
N TYR A 48 -8.22 8.44 -12.06
CA TYR A 48 -6.95 7.82 -12.47
C TYR A 48 -6.62 6.57 -11.64
N LEU A 49 -6.85 6.61 -10.32
CA LEU A 49 -6.69 5.43 -9.46
C LEU A 49 -7.64 4.31 -9.90
N ALA A 50 -8.91 4.61 -10.20
CA ALA A 50 -9.85 3.62 -10.71
C ALA A 50 -9.38 2.99 -12.03
N TYR A 51 -8.88 3.79 -12.98
CA TYR A 51 -8.32 3.29 -14.24
C TYR A 51 -7.10 2.39 -14.03
N ILE A 52 -6.13 2.83 -13.23
CA ILE A 52 -4.92 2.06 -12.94
C ILE A 52 -5.29 0.74 -12.27
N THR A 53 -6.19 0.78 -11.29
CA THR A 53 -6.66 -0.43 -10.58
C THR A 53 -7.39 -1.38 -11.54
N GLY A 54 -8.26 -0.84 -12.40
CA GLY A 54 -8.95 -1.62 -13.43
C GLY A 54 -8.00 -2.30 -14.41
N MET A 55 -6.97 -1.58 -14.89
CA MET A 55 -5.93 -2.15 -15.74
C MET A 55 -5.14 -3.25 -15.02
N MET A 56 -4.78 -3.09 -13.74
CA MET A 56 -4.13 -4.15 -12.96
C MET A 56 -5.00 -5.40 -12.85
N PHE A 57 -6.30 -5.25 -12.57
CA PHE A 57 -7.23 -6.39 -12.54
C PHE A 57 -7.33 -7.08 -13.90
N MET A 58 -7.29 -6.32 -14.99
CA MET A 58 -7.29 -6.88 -16.34
C MET A 58 -6.02 -7.70 -16.62
N ILE A 59 -4.84 -7.18 -16.24
CA ILE A 59 -3.56 -7.91 -16.33
C ILE A 59 -3.60 -9.20 -15.50
N PHE A 60 -4.12 -9.13 -14.27
CA PHE A 60 -4.26 -10.31 -13.41
C PHE A 60 -5.25 -11.33 -13.98
N GLY A 61 -6.33 -10.87 -14.60
CA GLY A 61 -7.29 -11.72 -15.31
C GLY A 61 -6.65 -12.48 -16.46
N PHE A 62 -5.89 -11.78 -17.32
CA PHE A 62 -5.16 -12.40 -18.42
C PHE A 62 -4.06 -13.34 -17.94
N TYR A 63 -3.32 -12.98 -16.88
CA TYR A 63 -2.30 -13.84 -16.30
C TYR A 63 -2.91 -15.13 -15.75
N THR A 64 -4.02 -15.03 -15.02
CA THR A 64 -4.74 -16.19 -14.48
C THR A 64 -5.26 -17.09 -15.61
N LEU A 65 -5.77 -16.49 -16.69
CA LEU A 65 -6.20 -17.21 -17.89
C LEU A 65 -5.02 -17.91 -18.59
N TYR A 66 -3.87 -17.25 -18.69
CA TYR A 66 -2.66 -17.82 -19.28
C TYR A 66 -2.17 -19.03 -18.46
N CYS A 67 -2.11 -18.91 -17.13
CA CYS A 67 -1.77 -20.02 -16.25
C CYS A 67 -2.73 -21.21 -16.41
N LEU A 68 -4.03 -20.96 -16.60
CA LEU A 68 -5.03 -22.01 -16.84
C LEU A 68 -4.73 -22.81 -18.12
N LEU A 69 -4.30 -22.13 -19.19
CA LEU A 69 -3.99 -22.76 -20.49
C LEU A 69 -2.69 -23.57 -20.43
N VAL A 70 -1.66 -23.05 -19.75
CA VAL A 70 -0.34 -23.71 -19.64
C VAL A 70 -0.40 -24.93 -18.72
N PHE A 71 -1.08 -24.85 -17.58
CA PHE A 71 -1.16 -25.96 -16.62
C PHE A 71 -2.34 -26.90 -16.92
N ARG A 72 -2.25 -27.63 -18.04
CA ARG A 72 -3.32 -28.53 -18.52
C ARG A 72 -3.55 -29.78 -17.66
N THR A 73 -2.68 -30.10 -16.71
CA THR A 73 -2.72 -31.32 -15.86
C THR A 73 -3.43 -31.15 -14.51
N GLN A 74 -3.98 -29.97 -14.21
CA GLN A 74 -4.72 -29.72 -12.95
C GLN A 74 -6.04 -30.52 -12.86
N HIS A 75 -6.40 -30.93 -11.63
CA HIS A 75 -7.70 -31.53 -11.31
C HIS A 75 -8.87 -30.65 -11.78
N TRP A 76 -9.97 -31.27 -12.22
CA TRP A 76 -11.15 -30.60 -12.79
C TRP A 76 -11.73 -29.50 -11.88
N LYS A 77 -11.76 -29.74 -10.56
CA LYS A 77 -12.25 -28.76 -9.58
C LYS A 77 -11.39 -27.49 -9.53
N SER A 78 -10.06 -27.65 -9.57
CA SER A 78 -9.12 -26.53 -9.54
C SER A 78 -9.24 -25.67 -10.80
N LYS A 79 -9.36 -26.32 -11.97
CA LYS A 79 -9.57 -25.63 -13.25
C LYS A 79 -10.82 -24.75 -13.25
N LEU A 80 -11.96 -25.27 -12.78
CA LEU A 80 -13.21 -24.51 -12.72
C LEU A 80 -13.06 -23.26 -11.84
N ILE A 81 -12.44 -23.40 -10.66
CA ILE A 81 -12.23 -22.28 -9.74
C ILE A 81 -11.35 -21.21 -10.40
N SER A 82 -10.21 -21.59 -10.97
CA SER A 82 -9.31 -20.64 -11.65
C SER A 82 -9.96 -19.97 -12.85
N ALA A 83 -10.83 -20.68 -13.61
CA ALA A 83 -11.56 -20.11 -14.72
C ALA A 83 -12.57 -19.05 -14.26
N VAL A 84 -13.33 -19.35 -13.21
CA VAL A 84 -14.27 -18.40 -12.59
C VAL A 84 -13.52 -17.16 -12.09
N PHE A 85 -12.38 -17.32 -11.42
CA PHE A 85 -11.56 -16.19 -10.98
C PHE A 85 -11.03 -15.37 -12.15
N ALA A 86 -10.51 -15.99 -13.22
CA ALA A 86 -10.02 -15.27 -14.40
C ALA A 86 -11.12 -14.40 -15.03
N ILE A 87 -12.32 -14.97 -15.20
CA ILE A 87 -13.48 -14.24 -15.73
C ILE A 87 -13.88 -13.11 -14.78
N ALA A 88 -13.95 -13.37 -13.47
CA ALA A 88 -14.29 -12.37 -12.47
C ALA A 88 -13.31 -11.18 -12.50
N TRP A 89 -12.01 -11.44 -12.56
CA TRP A 89 -10.98 -10.39 -12.65
C TRP A 89 -11.08 -9.57 -13.93
N LEU A 90 -11.34 -10.21 -15.08
CA LEU A 90 -11.54 -9.51 -16.34
C LEU A 90 -12.80 -8.64 -16.34
N LEU A 91 -13.91 -9.15 -15.81
CA LEU A 91 -15.17 -8.40 -15.70
C LEU A 91 -15.05 -7.22 -14.75
N LEU A 92 -14.40 -7.41 -13.60
CA LEU A 92 -14.12 -6.34 -12.65
C LEU A 92 -13.23 -5.26 -13.28
N GLY A 93 -12.12 -5.66 -13.91
CA GLY A 93 -11.20 -4.75 -14.58
C GLY A 93 -11.89 -3.96 -15.70
N TYR A 94 -12.68 -4.64 -16.53
CA TYR A 94 -13.45 -4.00 -17.59
C TYR A 94 -14.48 -3.01 -17.03
N SER A 95 -15.20 -3.37 -15.98
CA SER A 95 -16.21 -2.49 -15.35
C SER A 95 -15.60 -1.20 -14.82
N PHE A 96 -14.40 -1.28 -14.23
CA PHE A 96 -13.67 -0.11 -13.74
C PHE A 96 -13.21 0.82 -14.86
N ILE A 97 -12.80 0.27 -16.01
CA ILE A 97 -12.36 1.06 -17.17
C ILE A 97 -13.56 1.66 -17.91
N ALA A 98 -14.65 0.91 -18.06
CA ALA A 98 -15.85 1.37 -18.74
C ALA A 98 -16.58 2.47 -17.94
N ASN A 99 -16.66 2.31 -16.61
CA ASN A 99 -17.31 3.26 -15.71
C ASN A 99 -16.40 3.55 -14.50
N PRO A 100 -15.51 4.55 -14.57
CA PRO A 100 -14.57 4.85 -13.49
C PRO A 100 -15.26 5.27 -12.19
N LEU A 101 -16.49 5.82 -12.24
CA LEU A 101 -17.28 6.12 -11.05
C LEU A 101 -17.60 4.86 -10.22
N VAL A 102 -17.91 3.75 -10.90
CA VAL A 102 -18.15 2.46 -10.22
C VAL A 102 -16.85 1.96 -9.59
N GLY A 103 -15.72 2.16 -10.27
CA GLY A 103 -14.39 1.83 -9.74
C GLY A 103 -14.04 2.62 -8.49
N MET A 104 -14.28 3.93 -8.50
CA MET A 104 -14.07 4.82 -7.35
C MET A 104 -14.92 4.40 -6.14
N ASN A 105 -16.21 4.12 -6.35
CA ASN A 105 -17.09 3.66 -5.28
C ASN A 105 -16.64 2.29 -4.73
N SER A 106 -16.27 1.37 -5.62
CA SER A 106 -15.79 0.04 -5.24
C SER A 106 -14.50 0.12 -4.43
N LEU A 107 -13.55 0.97 -4.83
CA LEU A 107 -12.33 1.26 -4.06
C LEU A 107 -12.68 1.80 -2.67
N SER A 108 -13.64 2.72 -2.57
CA SER A 108 -14.10 3.27 -1.30
C SER A 108 -14.59 2.19 -0.34
N ILE A 109 -15.45 1.28 -0.82
CA ILE A 109 -15.98 0.16 -0.03
C ILE A 109 -14.84 -0.77 0.41
N VAL A 110 -13.90 -1.09 -0.50
CA VAL A 110 -12.75 -1.93 -0.16
C VAL A 110 -11.89 -1.28 0.93
N PHE A 111 -11.60 0.02 0.84
CA PHE A 111 -10.88 0.74 1.88
C PHE A 111 -11.63 0.72 3.21
N CYS A 112 -12.94 0.94 3.21
CA CYS A 112 -13.76 0.84 4.42
C CYS A 112 -13.63 -0.56 5.07
N CYS A 113 -13.75 -1.64 4.28
CA CYS A 113 -13.54 -3.00 4.77
C CYS A 113 -12.12 -3.22 5.31
N LEU A 114 -11.09 -2.68 4.63
CA LEU A 114 -9.70 -2.78 5.08
C LEU A 114 -9.47 -2.02 6.40
N PHE A 115 -10.14 -0.89 6.62
CA PHE A 115 -10.10 -0.19 7.90
C PHE A 115 -10.75 -0.99 9.03
N ILE A 116 -11.87 -1.66 8.76
CA ILE A 116 -12.52 -2.53 9.75
C ILE A 116 -11.60 -3.70 10.13
N ILE A 117 -11.09 -4.43 9.13
CA ILE A 117 -10.22 -5.60 9.34
C ILE A 117 -8.87 -5.17 9.96
N GLY A 118 -8.30 -4.06 9.48
CA GLY A 118 -7.05 -3.48 9.97
C GLY A 118 -7.18 -2.98 11.41
N GLY A 119 -8.26 -2.25 11.72
CA GLY A 119 -8.56 -1.79 13.06
C GLY A 119 -8.76 -2.95 14.04
N ALA A 120 -9.60 -3.93 13.68
CA ALA A 120 -9.83 -5.11 14.50
C ALA A 120 -8.54 -5.91 14.73
N SER A 121 -7.73 -6.14 13.69
CA SER A 121 -6.48 -6.89 13.82
C SER A 121 -5.44 -6.17 14.69
N ARG A 122 -5.36 -4.83 14.62
CA ARG A 122 -4.48 -4.03 15.49
C ARG A 122 -4.94 -4.03 16.95
N ILE A 123 -6.25 -3.97 17.20
CA ILE A 123 -6.81 -4.09 18.55
C ILE A 123 -6.47 -5.46 19.14
N VAL A 124 -6.75 -6.55 18.41
CA VAL A 124 -6.42 -7.92 18.86
C VAL A 124 -4.93 -8.07 19.12
N SER A 125 -4.08 -7.61 18.21
CA SER A 125 -2.62 -7.64 18.36
C SER A 125 -2.15 -6.83 19.57
N GLY A 126 -2.74 -5.67 19.83
CA GLY A 126 -2.46 -4.84 21.00
C GLY A 126 -2.80 -5.53 22.32
N PHE A 127 -3.89 -6.30 22.38
CA PHE A 127 -4.22 -7.11 23.55
C PHE A 127 -3.28 -8.32 23.71
N THR A 128 -2.91 -8.99 22.62
CA THR A 128 -1.96 -10.12 22.65
C THR A 128 -0.55 -9.70 23.08
N MET A 129 -0.14 -8.46 22.77
CA MET A 129 1.17 -7.91 23.14
C MET A 129 1.17 -7.17 24.49
N ARG A 130 0.17 -7.38 25.35
CA ARG A 130 0.08 -6.76 26.69
C ARG A 130 1.41 -6.92 27.45
N GLY A 131 2.03 -5.80 27.82
CA GLY A 131 3.31 -5.77 28.55
C GLY A 131 4.54 -5.38 27.71
N ARG A 132 4.45 -5.26 26.38
CA ARG A 132 5.52 -4.72 25.53
C ARG A 132 5.34 -3.22 25.28
N ALA A 133 6.44 -2.48 25.23
CA ALA A 133 6.43 -1.06 24.87
C ALA A 133 5.79 -0.87 23.48
N GLY A 134 4.70 -0.11 23.41
CA GLY A 134 3.94 0.15 22.18
C GLY A 134 2.61 -0.59 22.04
N ALA A 135 2.25 -1.50 22.96
CA ALA A 135 0.95 -2.21 22.91
C ALA A 135 -0.25 -1.25 22.98
N ILE A 136 -0.19 -0.25 23.86
CA ILE A 136 -1.23 0.79 24.02
C ILE A 136 -1.37 1.60 22.72
N TRP A 137 -0.25 1.96 22.08
CA TRP A 137 -0.26 2.68 20.81
C TRP A 137 -0.93 1.86 19.70
N ASN A 138 -0.70 0.55 19.65
CA ASN A 138 -1.32 -0.31 18.64
C ASN A 138 -2.85 -0.39 18.81
N VAL A 139 -3.33 -0.50 20.06
CA VAL A 139 -4.78 -0.48 20.35
C VAL A 139 -5.37 0.87 19.97
N LEU A 140 -4.72 1.98 20.35
CA LEU A 140 -5.22 3.32 20.05
C LEU A 140 -5.37 3.54 18.55
N ILE A 141 -4.35 3.17 17.76
CA ILE A 141 -4.40 3.27 16.30
C ILE A 141 -5.52 2.38 15.73
N GLY A 142 -5.70 1.17 16.24
CA GLY A 142 -6.78 0.29 15.79
C GLY A 142 -8.19 0.83 16.09
N VAL A 143 -8.37 1.53 17.21
CA VAL A 143 -9.63 2.24 17.52
C VAL A 143 -9.85 3.41 16.56
N PHE A 144 -8.81 4.19 16.25
CA PHE A 144 -8.90 5.24 15.24
C PHE A 144 -9.28 4.69 13.85
N ASP A 145 -8.68 3.58 13.44
CA ASP A 145 -8.99 2.92 12.16
C ASP A 145 -10.49 2.52 12.09
N LEU A 146 -11.03 2.01 13.21
CA LEU A 146 -12.44 1.62 13.31
C LEU A 146 -13.39 2.83 13.34
N LEU A 147 -13.01 3.92 14.01
CA LEU A 147 -13.76 5.17 14.01
C LEU A 147 -13.83 5.79 12.61
N ILE A 148 -12.71 5.78 11.88
CA ILE A 148 -12.67 6.25 10.49
C ILE A 148 -13.63 5.42 9.63
N ALA A 149 -13.61 4.08 9.77
CA ALA A 149 -14.56 3.22 9.06
C ALA A 149 -16.02 3.51 9.41
N ALA A 150 -16.33 3.76 10.68
CA ALA A 150 -17.69 4.07 11.12
C ALA A 150 -18.20 5.39 10.53
N ILE A 151 -17.35 6.42 10.50
CA ILE A 151 -17.66 7.69 9.82
C ILE A 151 -17.88 7.44 8.33
N TRP A 152 -17.05 6.60 7.72
CA TRP A 152 -17.13 6.26 6.30
C TRP A 152 -18.49 5.69 5.90
N LEU A 153 -19.02 4.76 6.70
CA LEU A 153 -20.32 4.13 6.44
C LEU A 153 -21.50 5.10 6.53
N GLY A 154 -21.33 6.24 7.21
CA GLY A 154 -22.32 7.31 7.30
C GLY A 154 -22.27 8.33 6.16
N LEU A 155 -21.28 8.25 5.26
CA LEU A 155 -21.12 9.19 4.15
C LEU A 155 -21.98 8.79 2.94
N ASN A 156 -22.50 9.79 2.22
CA ASN A 156 -23.11 9.57 0.91
C ASN A 156 -22.07 9.04 -0.10
N THR A 157 -22.52 8.35 -1.15
CA THR A 157 -21.66 7.75 -2.18
C THR A 157 -20.66 8.74 -2.77
N GLU A 158 -21.08 9.98 -3.04
CA GLU A 158 -20.20 11.03 -3.57
C GLU A 158 -19.08 11.45 -2.61
N GLN A 159 -19.43 11.62 -1.34
CA GLN A 159 -18.48 12.03 -0.31
C GLN A 159 -17.53 10.89 0.04
N SER A 160 -18.02 9.65 -0.02
CA SER A 160 -17.27 8.44 0.30
C SER A 160 -16.04 8.27 -0.60
N TYR A 161 -16.18 8.38 -1.93
CA TYR A 161 -15.03 8.21 -2.81
C TYR A 161 -14.07 9.40 -2.78
N LEU A 162 -14.56 10.63 -2.59
CA LEU A 162 -13.69 11.81 -2.44
C LEU A 162 -12.84 11.71 -1.18
N PHE A 163 -13.47 11.26 -0.08
CA PHE A 163 -12.77 10.98 1.16
C PHE A 163 -11.73 9.86 0.98
N THR A 164 -12.04 8.79 0.22
CA THR A 164 -11.07 7.73 -0.10
C THR A 164 -9.85 8.29 -0.78
N THR A 165 -10.04 9.09 -1.84
CA THR A 165 -8.94 9.60 -2.62
C THR A 165 -8.09 10.59 -1.83
N ALA A 166 -8.72 11.47 -1.06
CA ALA A 166 -8.01 12.37 -0.15
C ALA A 166 -7.20 11.59 0.90
N PHE A 167 -7.78 10.52 1.46
CA PHE A 167 -7.10 9.66 2.42
C PHE A 167 -5.90 8.94 1.78
N ILE A 168 -6.03 8.41 0.57
CA ILE A 168 -4.92 7.83 -0.18
C ILE A 168 -3.81 8.86 -0.40
N GLY A 169 -4.15 10.10 -0.80
CA GLY A 169 -3.18 11.18 -0.95
C GLY A 169 -2.43 11.50 0.34
N LEU A 170 -3.14 11.56 1.46
CA LEU A 170 -2.57 11.76 2.79
C LEU A 170 -1.66 10.59 3.18
N GLU A 171 -2.07 9.34 2.93
CA GLU A 171 -1.26 8.15 3.18
C GLU A 171 0.05 8.18 2.36
N MET A 172 0.00 8.60 1.10
CA MET A 172 1.19 8.73 0.25
C MET A 172 2.20 9.74 0.82
N ILE A 173 1.73 10.86 1.37
CA ILE A 173 2.59 11.87 2.02
C ILE A 173 3.22 11.29 3.30
N PHE A 174 2.46 10.58 4.13
CA PHE A 174 3.00 9.92 5.32
C PHE A 174 4.02 8.84 4.94
N SER A 175 3.74 8.06 3.90
CA SER A 175 4.63 7.04 3.36
C SER A 175 5.95 7.66 2.87
N ALA A 176 5.90 8.81 2.19
CA ALA A 176 7.10 9.55 1.80
C ALA A 176 7.96 9.98 3.00
N GLY A 177 7.33 10.45 4.08
CA GLY A 177 8.02 10.76 5.35
C GLY A 177 8.77 9.55 5.91
N GLY A 178 8.18 8.36 5.80
CA GLY A 178 8.80 7.09 6.15
C GLY A 178 10.09 6.80 5.36
N PHE A 179 10.05 6.98 4.03
CA PHE A 179 11.23 6.82 3.17
C PHE A 179 12.33 7.85 3.47
N ILE A 180 11.97 9.10 3.80
CA ILE A 180 12.93 10.13 4.23
C ILE A 180 13.58 9.74 5.57
N SER A 181 12.80 9.22 6.52
CA SER A 181 13.32 8.73 7.81
C SER A 181 14.28 7.55 7.62
N LEU A 182 13.95 6.62 6.72
CA LEU A 182 14.83 5.52 6.34
C LEU A 182 16.15 6.04 5.75
N ARG A 183 16.09 7.01 4.83
CA ARG A 183 17.28 7.66 4.25
C ARG A 183 18.17 8.29 5.32
N LYS A 184 17.59 9.02 6.29
CA LYS A 184 18.35 9.65 7.40
C LYS A 184 19.08 8.59 8.23
N LYS A 185 18.42 7.47 8.56
CA LYS A 185 19.04 6.34 9.28
C LYS A 185 20.17 5.68 8.49
N LEU A 186 20.04 5.54 7.17
CA LEU A 186 21.13 5.07 6.29
C LEU A 186 22.32 6.04 6.23
N SER A 187 22.12 7.35 6.48
CA SER A 187 23.20 8.34 6.50
C SER A 187 23.97 8.35 7.82
N LEU A 188 23.27 8.16 8.95
CA LEU A 188 23.85 8.17 10.29
C LEU A 188 24.66 6.92 10.64
N ALA A 189 24.53 5.83 9.88
CA ALA A 189 25.41 4.67 10.01
C ALA A 189 26.71 4.81 9.18
N GLN A 190 27.02 5.99 8.62
CA GLN A 190 28.29 6.27 7.91
C GLN A 190 29.47 6.83 8.75
N PRO A 191 29.41 7.14 10.07
CA PRO A 191 30.54 7.78 10.73
C PRO A 191 31.51 6.73 11.29
N LYS A 192 32.50 6.31 10.50
CA LYS A 192 33.93 6.26 10.92
C LYS A 192 34.89 5.57 9.94
N THR A 193 34.44 4.69 9.05
CA THR A 193 35.40 3.85 8.30
C THR A 193 36.07 4.58 7.13
N LEU A 194 35.43 5.59 6.53
CA LEU A 194 36.02 6.37 5.44
C LEU A 194 37.03 7.42 5.92
N ALA A 195 36.93 7.90 7.16
CA ALA A 195 37.92 8.84 7.73
C ALA A 195 39.28 8.18 8.05
N MET A 196 39.32 6.84 8.13
CA MET A 196 40.53 6.05 8.41
C MET A 196 41.18 5.49 7.14
N LYS A 197 40.62 5.77 5.94
CA LYS A 197 41.20 5.35 4.66
C LYS A 197 41.92 6.48 3.93
N ASP A 198 41.66 7.73 4.31
CA ASP A 198 42.38 8.92 3.80
C ASP A 198 43.59 9.30 4.67
N SER A 199 43.93 8.49 5.67
CA SER A 199 45.06 8.72 6.59
C SER A 199 46.07 7.56 6.64
N GLN A 200 46.04 6.64 5.66
CA GLN A 200 47.09 5.63 5.44
C GLN A 200 47.64 5.72 4.01
#